data_AF-A0A843L7L6-F1
#
_entry.id   AF-A0A843L7L6-F1
#
_cell.length_a   1.000
_cell.length_b   1.000
_cell.length_c   1.000
_cell.angle_alpha   90.00
_cell.angle_beta   90.00
_cell.angle_gamma   90.00
#
_symmetry.space_group_name_H-M   'P 1'
#
loop_
_entity.id
_entity.type
_entity.pdbx_description
1 polymer ?
#
loop_
_entity_poly.entity_id
_entity_poly.type
_entity_poly.pdbx_seq_one_letter_code
_entity_poly.pdbx_strand_id
1 'polypeptide(L)'
;LVNIRATLQRALEYGVIGADAARGLLDAARGLYFPERTYDAVVEAAEGTVDPGDLARFAAFAGEHAVDRKREDAILALRYIRGLAEDLL
;
A
#
# COMPACT_ATOMS: atom_id res chain seq x y z
N LEU A 1 2.35 -2.36 7.44
CA LEU A 1 1.90 -3.72 7.06
C LEU A 1 0.39 -3.81 6.81
N VAL A 2 -0.48 -3.16 7.59
CA VAL A 2 -1.94 -3.18 7.36
C VAL A 2 -2.31 -2.71 5.95
N ASN A 3 -1.79 -1.56 5.51
CA ASN A 3 -2.04 -1.04 4.15
C ASN A 3 -1.55 -2.01 3.07
N ILE A 4 -0.33 -2.54 3.21
CA ILE A 4 0.24 -3.52 2.27
C ILE A 4 -0.65 -4.76 2.14
N ARG A 5 -1.14 -5.31 3.25
CA ARG A 5 -2.05 -6.47 3.21
C ARG A 5 -3.36 -6.14 2.49
N ALA A 6 -3.95 -4.97 2.77
CA ALA A 6 -5.18 -4.54 2.12
C ALA A 6 -4.98 -4.33 0.61
N THR A 7 -3.88 -3.72 0.20
CA THR A 7 -3.53 -3.50 -1.21
C THR A 7 -3.28 -4.81 -1.94
N LEU A 8 -2.54 -5.74 -1.33
CA LEU A 8 -2.31 -7.08 -1.90
C LEU A 8 -3.62 -7.86 -2.07
N GLN A 9 -4.51 -7.77 -1.08
CA GLN A 9 -5.81 -8.43 -1.16
C GLN A 9 -6.66 -7.86 -2.28
N ARG A 10 -6.70 -6.53 -2.46
CA ARG A 10 -7.37 -5.94 -3.63
C ARG A 10 -6.72 -6.35 -4.94
N ALA A 11 -5.40 -6.33 -5.04
CA ALA A 11 -4.72 -6.75 -6.26
C ALA A 11 -5.07 -8.20 -6.64
N LEU A 12 -5.21 -9.08 -5.65
CA LEU A 12 -5.69 -10.45 -5.84
C LEU A 12 -7.16 -10.50 -6.27
N GLU A 13 -8.05 -9.77 -5.60
CA GLU A 13 -9.49 -9.72 -5.93
C GLU A 13 -9.75 -9.18 -7.34
N TYR A 14 -8.92 -8.23 -7.80
CA TYR A 14 -8.99 -7.65 -9.14
C TYR A 14 -8.26 -8.48 -10.19
N GLY A 15 -7.63 -9.60 -9.81
CA GLY A 15 -6.88 -10.46 -10.73
C GLY A 15 -5.58 -9.85 -11.28
N VAL A 16 -5.05 -8.81 -10.64
CA VAL A 16 -3.81 -8.13 -11.04
C VAL A 16 -2.60 -9.04 -10.80
N ILE A 17 -2.63 -9.78 -9.69
CA ILE A 17 -1.61 -10.77 -9.32
C ILE A 17 -2.28 -12.05 -8.80
N GLY A 18 -1.57 -13.17 -8.90
CA GLY A 18 -1.98 -14.45 -8.34
C GLY A 18 -1.74 -14.57 -6.83
N ALA A 19 -2.29 -15.64 -6.23
CA ALA A 19 -2.16 -15.91 -4.80
C ALA A 19 -0.70 -16.15 -4.35
N ASP A 20 0.11 -16.78 -5.21
CA ASP A 20 1.53 -17.05 -4.93
C ASP A 20 2.33 -15.75 -4.92
N ALA A 21 2.11 -14.87 -5.89
CA ALA A 21 2.72 -13.54 -5.93
C ALA A 21 2.31 -12.69 -4.72
N ALA A 22 1.02 -12.70 -4.36
CA ALA A 22 0.54 -11.99 -3.18
C ALA A 22 1.18 -12.52 -1.88
N ARG A 23 1.44 -13.83 -1.79
CA ARG A 23 2.16 -14.44 -0.67
C ARG A 23 3.61 -13.98 -0.62
N GLY A 24 4.34 -14.06 -1.74
CA GLY A 24 5.74 -13.66 -1.82
C GLY A 24 5.94 -12.19 -1.47
N LEU A 25 5.10 -11.30 -2.00
CA LEU A 25 5.10 -9.87 -1.65
C LEU A 25 4.81 -9.63 -0.16
N LEU A 26 3.88 -10.38 0.43
CA LEU A 26 3.59 -10.25 1.87
C LEU A 26 4.77 -10.69 2.74
N ASP A 27 5.47 -11.74 2.35
CA ASP A 27 6.62 -12.26 3.08
C ASP A 27 7.83 -11.34 2.94
N ALA A 28 8.09 -10.79 1.75
CA ALA A 28 9.06 -9.71 1.53
C ALA A 28 8.75 -8.50 2.43
N ALA A 29 7.49 -8.06 2.46
CA ALA A 29 7.05 -6.95 3.32
C ALA A 29 7.22 -7.21 4.82
N ARG A 30 7.24 -8.47 5.27
CA ARG A 30 7.49 -8.83 6.67
C ARG A 30 8.97 -8.76 7.02
N GLY A 31 9.85 -9.02 6.06
CA GLY A 31 11.31 -8.97 6.21
C GLY A 31 11.86 -7.56 6.34
N LEU A 32 11.20 -6.56 5.74
CA LEU A 32 11.60 -5.16 5.82
C LEU A 32 11.44 -4.57 7.23
N TYR A 33 12.29 -3.62 7.61
CA TYR A 33 12.11 -2.84 8.84
C TYR A 33 10.85 -1.96 8.72
N PHE A 34 10.07 -1.84 9.80
CA PHE A 34 8.72 -1.24 9.75
C PHE A 34 8.64 0.15 9.06
N PRO A 35 9.55 1.10 9.34
CA PRO A 35 9.55 2.42 8.69
C PRO A 35 9.85 2.40 7.20
N GLU A 36 10.52 1.36 6.69
CA GLU A 36 10.99 1.25 5.31
C GLU A 36 10.00 0.46 4.42
N ARG A 37 8.89 -0.02 4.98
CA ARG A 37 7.86 -0.80 4.27
C ARG A 37 7.03 0.09 3.33
N THR A 38 7.63 0.51 2.23
CA THR A 38 6.96 1.13 1.07
C THR A 38 6.61 0.07 0.03
N TYR A 39 5.72 0.36 -0.91
CA TYR A 39 5.39 -0.60 -1.97
C TYR A 39 6.60 -0.88 -2.88
N ASP A 40 7.38 0.14 -3.20
CA ASP A 40 8.61 0.00 -3.98
C ASP A 40 9.62 -0.89 -3.26
N ALA A 41 9.89 -0.65 -1.98
CA ALA A 41 10.80 -1.50 -1.20
C ALA A 41 10.30 -2.94 -1.08
N VAL A 42 8.97 -3.16 -1.04
CA VAL A 42 8.38 -4.50 -1.05
C VAL A 42 8.57 -5.20 -2.39
N VAL A 43 8.42 -4.47 -3.50
CA VAL A 43 8.65 -4.98 -4.85
C VAL A 43 10.12 -5.36 -5.02
N GLU A 44 11.03 -4.46 -4.66
CA GLU A 44 12.48 -4.70 -4.69
C GLU A 44 12.86 -5.91 -3.81
N ALA A 45 12.34 -5.99 -2.59
CA ALA A 45 12.62 -7.10 -1.68
C ALA A 45 12.04 -8.46 -2.14
N ALA A 46 11.09 -8.45 -3.07
CA ALA A 46 10.48 -9.65 -3.64
C ALA A 46 11.15 -10.11 -4.96
N GLU A 47 12.08 -9.33 -5.51
CA GLU A 47 12.83 -9.70 -6.71
C GLU A 47 13.53 -11.06 -6.54
N GLY A 48 13.51 -11.87 -7.61
CA GLY A 48 14.08 -13.22 -7.59
C GLY A 48 13.24 -14.27 -6.84
N THR A 49 12.18 -13.87 -6.13
CA THR A 49 11.24 -14.79 -5.46
C THR A 49 9.83 -14.75 -6.04
N VAL A 50 9.42 -13.61 -6.58
CA VAL A 50 8.14 -13.41 -7.29
C VAL A 50 8.41 -13.18 -8.77
N ASP A 51 7.48 -13.63 -9.63
CA ASP A 51 7.55 -13.41 -11.07
C ASP A 51 7.69 -11.90 -11.40
N PRO A 52 8.65 -11.50 -12.25
CA PRO A 52 8.85 -10.09 -12.62
C PRO A 52 7.61 -9.43 -13.24
N GLY A 53 6.78 -10.19 -13.96
CA GLY A 53 5.52 -9.69 -14.52
C GLY A 53 4.48 -9.38 -13.44
N ASP A 54 4.35 -10.24 -12.43
CA ASP A 54 3.51 -9.96 -11.25
C ASP A 54 4.03 -8.76 -10.44
N LEU A 55 5.35 -8.62 -10.29
CA LEU A 55 5.97 -7.48 -9.62
C LEU A 55 5.63 -6.16 -10.33
N ALA A 56 5.78 -6.12 -11.66
CA ALA A 56 5.43 -4.94 -12.45
C ALA A 56 3.93 -4.61 -12.38
N ARG A 57 3.06 -5.62 -12.45
CA ARG A 57 1.60 -5.43 -12.31
C ARG A 57 1.22 -4.91 -10.94
N PHE A 58 1.81 -5.47 -9.88
CA PHE A 58 1.57 -4.98 -8.51
C PHE A 58 2.11 -3.57 -8.30
N ALA A 59 3.31 -3.25 -8.80
CA ALA A 59 3.89 -1.91 -8.69
C ALA A 59 3.00 -0.86 -9.37
N ALA A 60 2.54 -1.14 -10.59
CA ALA A 60 1.60 -0.26 -11.30
C ALA A 60 0.27 -0.11 -10.54
N PHE A 61 -0.30 -1.22 -10.07
CA PHE A 61 -1.53 -1.20 -9.27
C PHE A 61 -1.37 -0.44 -7.95
N ALA A 62 -0.25 -0.62 -7.26
CA ALA A 62 0.05 0.13 -6.05
C ALA A 62 0.26 1.62 -6.37
N GLY A 63 0.86 1.98 -7.49
CA GLY A 63 0.98 3.39 -7.91
C GLY A 63 -0.36 4.10 -8.09
N GLU A 64 -1.36 3.42 -8.68
CA GLU A 64 -2.69 3.98 -8.97
C GLU A 64 -3.72 3.77 -7.84
N HIS A 65 -3.59 2.69 -7.08
CA HIS A 65 -4.56 2.24 -6.08
C HIS A 65 -3.98 2.13 -4.66
N ALA A 66 -2.73 2.54 -4.42
CA ALA A 66 -2.20 2.66 -3.06
C ALA A 66 -3.14 3.58 -2.29
N VAL A 67 -3.81 2.97 -1.32
CA VAL A 67 -4.67 3.64 -0.39
C VAL A 67 -3.83 4.64 0.41
N ASP A 68 -3.82 5.91 -0.01
CA ASP A 68 -3.28 7.01 0.79
C ASP A 68 -4.33 7.47 1.83
N ARG A 69 -4.90 6.51 2.57
CA ARG A 69 -5.85 6.79 3.67
C ARG A 69 -5.23 7.68 4.75
N LYS A 70 -3.89 7.64 4.90
CA LYS A 70 -3.21 8.56 5.83
C LYS A 70 -3.32 10.01 5.39
N ARG A 71 -3.22 10.30 4.09
CA ARG A 71 -3.36 11.66 3.57
C ARG A 71 -4.82 12.13 3.57
N GLU A 72 -5.75 11.26 3.19
CA GLU A 72 -7.18 11.62 3.23
C GLU A 72 -7.66 11.85 4.67
N ASP A 73 -7.30 10.99 5.64
CA ASP A 73 -7.65 11.18 7.05
C ASP A 73 -6.97 12.42 7.64
N ALA A 74 -5.70 12.69 7.29
CA ALA A 74 -5.00 13.90 7.73
C ALA A 74 -5.63 15.18 7.17
N ILE A 75 -6.04 15.18 5.89
CA ILE A 75 -6.75 16.30 5.28
C ILE A 75 -8.12 16.49 5.92
N LEU A 76 -8.85 15.41 6.22
CA LEU A 76 -10.14 15.49 6.90
C LEU A 76 -9.99 16.07 8.32
N ALA A 77 -8.98 15.61 9.06
CA ALA A 77 -8.68 16.11 10.40
C ALA A 77 -8.31 17.60 10.40
N LEU A 78 -7.48 18.05 9.46
CA LEU A 78 -7.13 19.47 9.32
C LEU A 78 -8.34 20.33 8.93
N ARG A 79 -9.23 19.84 8.06
CA ARG A 79 -10.48 20.54 7.71
C ARG A 79 -11.44 20.65 8.91
N TYR A 80 -11.56 19.58 9.70
CA TYR A 80 -12.38 19.56 10.91
C TYR A 80 -11.89 20.57 11.96
N ILE A 81 -10.57 20.59 12.22
CA ILE A 81 -9.97 21.56 13.16
C ILE A 81 -10.17 22.99 12.68
N ARG A 82 -10.07 23.25 11.37
CA ARG A 82 -10.35 24.58 10.81
C ARG A 82 -11.80 25.01 11.02
N GLY A 83 -12.77 24.11 10.80
CA GLY A 83 -14.19 24.43 11.04
C GLY A 83 -14.46 24.79 12.51
N LEU A 84 -13.88 24.04 13.46
CA LEU A 84 -14.00 24.37 14.89
C LEU A 84 -13.39 25.73 15.23
N ALA A 85 -12.26 26.09 14.63
CA ALA A 85 -11.60 27.37 14.88
C ALA A 85 -12.39 28.57 14.31
N GLU A 86 -13.12 28.37 13.21
CA GLU A 86 -13.99 29.37 12.60
C GLU A 86 -15.30 29.57 13.39
N ASP A 87 -15.83 28.52 14.01
CA ASP A 87 -17.04 28.60 14.86
C ASP A 87 -16.78 29.22 16.26
N LEU A 88 -15.52 29.40 16.64
CA LEU A 88 -15.08 29.96 17.94
C LEU A 88 -14.74 31.47 17.88
N LEU A 89 -14.82 32.11 16.70
CA LEU A 89 -14.57 33.53 16.46
C LEU A 89 -15.87 34.29 16.16
#